data_AF-A0AA35X9P5-F1
#
_entry.id   AF-A0AA35X9P5-F1
#
_cell.length_a   1.000
_cell.length_b   1.000
_cell.length_c   1.000
_cell.angle_alpha   90.00
_cell.angle_beta   90.00
_cell.angle_gamma   90.00
#
_symmetry.space_group_name_H-M   'P 1'
#
loop_
_entity.id
_entity.type
_entity.pdbx_description
1 polymer ?
#
loop_
_entity_poly.entity_id
_entity_poly.type
_entity_poly.pdbx_seq_one_letter_code
_entity_poly.pdbx_strand_id
1 'polypeptide(L)'
;MIDVATEWMSDLKEGWCPSAGYYNRESCCWINNETNLNMIEEHCSLWHTWGAYAGVSGDVNEYVVDYIIYVSAAVVFAGLAGLFVTTLAPYAAGSGIPEVKTILSGFIIRGYLGAWTLLVKSLGMVLAVGAGLTLGKEGPLVHVACCCGNLFTRLFPKYYNNEAKKREVLSAAAAAGVSVAFGAPVGGVLFSLEEVCMYRRVHSMTHVVAWRF
;
A
#
# COMPACT_ATOMS: atom_id res chain seq x y z
N MET A 1 0.63 -0.18 -7.49
CA MET A 1 1.96 -0.77 -7.21
C MET A 1 1.98 -1.49 -5.88
N ILE A 2 1.54 -0.85 -4.78
CA ILE A 2 1.48 -1.51 -3.47
C ILE A 2 0.56 -2.74 -3.52
N ASP A 3 -0.64 -2.61 -4.11
CA ASP A 3 -1.61 -3.73 -4.18
C ASP A 3 -1.04 -4.94 -4.96
N VAL A 4 -0.48 -4.71 -6.15
CA VAL A 4 0.17 -5.77 -6.96
C VAL A 4 1.34 -6.43 -6.22
N ALA A 5 2.15 -5.64 -5.50
CA ALA A 5 3.26 -6.17 -4.73
C ALA A 5 2.75 -6.99 -3.53
N THR A 6 1.67 -6.57 -2.87
CA THR A 6 1.06 -7.33 -1.77
C THR A 6 0.44 -8.63 -2.22
N GLU A 7 -0.21 -8.64 -3.38
CA GLU A 7 -0.78 -9.85 -3.99
C GLU A 7 0.33 -10.85 -4.29
N TRP A 8 1.38 -10.41 -5.00
CA TRP A 8 2.54 -11.27 -5.30
C TRP A 8 3.22 -11.81 -4.03
N MET A 9 3.38 -10.98 -3.00
CA MET A 9 3.96 -11.41 -1.72
C MET A 9 3.05 -12.38 -0.95
N SER A 10 1.72 -12.25 -1.08
CA SER A 10 0.79 -13.18 -0.48
C SER A 10 0.83 -14.52 -1.19
N ASP A 11 0.81 -14.52 -2.52
CA ASP A 11 0.85 -15.70 -3.37
C ASP A 11 2.15 -16.50 -3.17
N LEU A 12 3.28 -15.81 -2.94
CA LEU A 12 4.57 -16.44 -2.67
C LEU A 12 4.53 -17.40 -1.46
N LYS A 13 3.64 -17.20 -0.48
CA LYS A 13 3.48 -18.12 0.65
C LYS A 13 2.79 -19.43 0.26
N GLU A 14 1.98 -19.39 -0.79
CA GLU A 14 1.19 -20.52 -1.26
C GLU A 14 1.95 -21.34 -2.31
N GLY A 15 2.81 -20.68 -3.10
CA GLY A 15 3.58 -21.36 -4.13
C GLY A 15 4.36 -20.39 -5.01
N TRP A 16 4.81 -20.90 -6.16
CA TRP A 16 5.61 -20.13 -7.11
C TRP A 16 5.34 -20.55 -8.56
N CYS A 17 5.47 -19.60 -9.47
CA CYS A 17 5.36 -19.82 -10.92
C CYS A 17 6.75 -20.01 -11.57
N PRO A 18 7.13 -21.23 -12.02
CA PRO A 18 8.47 -21.52 -12.55
C PRO A 18 8.77 -20.81 -13.89
N SER A 19 7.74 -20.54 -14.71
CA SER A 19 7.90 -19.89 -16.02
C SER A 19 8.28 -18.41 -15.91
N ALA A 20 7.86 -17.72 -14.84
CA ALA A 20 8.29 -16.37 -14.55
C ALA A 20 7.94 -15.96 -13.11
N GLY A 21 8.99 -15.76 -12.31
CA GLY A 21 8.92 -15.59 -10.86
C GLY A 21 8.28 -14.32 -10.32
N TYR A 22 7.99 -13.36 -11.18
CA TYR A 22 7.44 -12.06 -10.81
C TYR A 22 5.94 -11.94 -11.06
N TYR A 23 5.28 -12.99 -11.57
CA TYR A 23 3.84 -13.02 -11.77
C TYR A 23 3.10 -13.48 -10.51
N ASN A 24 1.95 -12.85 -10.24
CA ASN A 24 0.97 -13.33 -9.27
C ASN A 24 0.29 -14.62 -9.80
N ARG A 25 -0.40 -15.35 -8.93
CA ARG A 25 -1.08 -16.61 -9.25
C ARG A 25 -2.04 -16.43 -10.42
N GLU A 26 -2.84 -15.36 -10.41
CA GLU A 26 -3.79 -15.05 -11.48
C GLU A 26 -3.09 -14.85 -12.83
N SER A 27 -2.01 -14.06 -12.88
CA SER A 27 -1.26 -13.82 -14.13
C SER A 27 -0.52 -15.06 -14.60
N CYS A 28 -0.03 -15.91 -13.69
CA CYS A 28 0.60 -17.18 -14.03
C CYS A 28 -0.40 -18.13 -14.73
N CYS A 29 -1.67 -18.13 -14.29
CA CYS A 29 -2.72 -18.98 -14.84
C CYS A 29 -3.48 -18.35 -16.02
N TRP A 30 -3.29 -17.05 -16.29
CA TRP A 30 -3.94 -16.33 -17.39
C TRP A 30 -3.52 -16.81 -18.80
N ILE A 31 -2.25 -17.21 -18.98
CA ILE A 31 -1.65 -17.48 -20.30
C ILE A 31 -2.29 -18.66 -21.05
N ASN A 32 -3.00 -19.57 -20.37
CA ASN A 32 -3.57 -20.77 -20.99
C ASN A 32 -5.08 -20.73 -21.22
N ASN A 33 -5.74 -19.61 -20.91
CA ASN A 33 -7.21 -19.54 -20.90
C ASN A 33 -7.89 -19.39 -22.28
N GLU A 34 -7.16 -19.58 -23.38
CA GLU A 34 -7.73 -19.45 -24.73
C GLU A 34 -8.35 -20.74 -25.31
N THR A 35 -8.34 -21.91 -24.64
CA THR A 35 -8.82 -23.15 -25.29
C THR A 35 -9.93 -23.97 -24.64
N ASN A 36 -10.45 -23.70 -23.44
CA ASN A 36 -11.67 -24.41 -22.97
C ASN A 36 -12.46 -23.64 -21.90
N LEU A 37 -13.56 -23.03 -22.32
CA LEU A 37 -14.55 -22.30 -21.50
C LEU A 37 -15.40 -23.21 -20.58
N ASN A 38 -14.91 -24.38 -20.14
CA ASN A 38 -15.72 -25.40 -19.41
C ASN A 38 -14.95 -26.19 -18.32
N MET A 39 -13.90 -25.63 -17.73
CA MET A 39 -13.33 -26.17 -16.48
C MET A 39 -13.03 -25.00 -15.55
N ILE A 40 -13.96 -24.77 -14.63
CA ILE A 40 -13.92 -23.72 -13.62
C ILE A 40 -12.82 -24.08 -12.61
N GLU A 41 -11.78 -23.25 -12.57
CA GLU A 41 -11.14 -22.73 -11.34
C GLU A 41 -10.20 -23.61 -10.49
N GLU A 42 -10.14 -24.94 -10.60
CA GLU A 42 -9.44 -25.71 -9.55
C GLU A 42 -7.99 -26.15 -9.79
N HIS A 43 -7.47 -26.39 -11.00
CA HIS A 43 -6.10 -26.92 -11.16
C HIS A 43 -5.29 -26.17 -12.22
N CYS A 44 -4.65 -25.08 -11.80
CA CYS A 44 -3.60 -24.45 -12.59
C CYS A 44 -2.34 -25.31 -12.54
N SER A 45 -2.08 -26.10 -13.59
CA SER A 45 -0.93 -27.02 -13.68
C SER A 45 0.44 -26.32 -13.70
N LEU A 46 0.46 -25.00 -13.94
CA LEU A 46 1.66 -24.17 -13.91
C LEU A 46 2.01 -23.67 -12.51
N TRP A 47 1.05 -23.64 -11.59
CA TRP A 47 1.26 -23.19 -10.22
C TRP A 47 1.70 -24.35 -9.36
N HIS A 48 2.91 -24.27 -8.80
CA HIS A 48 3.42 -25.30 -7.92
C HIS A 48 3.32 -24.83 -6.47
N THR A 49 2.60 -25.60 -5.64
CA THR A 49 2.61 -25.44 -4.19
C THR A 49 3.94 -25.92 -3.62
N TRP A 50 4.25 -25.46 -2.40
CA TRP A 50 5.50 -25.81 -1.75
C TRP A 50 5.56 -27.30 -1.37
N GLY A 51 4.42 -27.91 -1.06
CA GLY A 51 4.23 -29.33 -0.79
C GLY A 51 4.53 -30.20 -2.01
N ALA A 52 4.04 -29.79 -3.19
CA ALA A 52 4.34 -30.45 -4.45
C ALA A 52 5.84 -30.40 -4.80
N TYR A 53 6.52 -29.30 -4.45
CA TYR A 53 7.97 -29.17 -4.64
C TYR A 53 8.79 -30.02 -3.66
N ALA A 54 8.30 -30.23 -2.43
CA ALA A 54 8.98 -31.03 -1.41
C ALA A 54 9.00 -32.54 -1.74
N GLY A 55 8.23 -33.00 -2.73
CA GLY A 55 8.26 -34.39 -3.23
C GLY A 55 7.79 -35.41 -2.19
N VAL A 56 6.95 -34.99 -1.25
CA VAL A 56 6.45 -35.84 -0.16
C VAL A 56 5.24 -36.63 -0.65
N SER A 57 5.37 -37.95 -0.70
CA SER A 57 4.28 -38.85 -1.09
C SER A 57 3.31 -39.08 0.07
N GLY A 58 2.08 -38.58 -0.07
CA GLY A 58 0.93 -38.80 0.81
C GLY A 58 0.13 -37.53 1.05
N ASP A 59 -1.15 -37.53 0.69
CA ASP A 59 -2.02 -36.34 0.69
C ASP A 59 -1.95 -35.54 2.00
N VAL A 60 -2.03 -36.23 3.14
CA VAL A 60 -1.98 -35.59 4.47
C VAL A 60 -0.64 -34.93 4.79
N ASN A 61 0.47 -35.49 4.31
CA ASN A 61 1.80 -34.97 4.58
C ASN A 61 2.09 -33.74 3.71
N GLU A 62 1.57 -33.71 2.49
CA GLU A 62 1.64 -32.55 1.60
C GLU A 62 0.97 -31.32 2.22
N TYR A 63 -0.29 -31.47 2.69
CA TYR A 63 -1.01 -30.39 3.37
C TYR A 63 -0.30 -29.88 4.63
N VAL A 64 0.32 -30.78 5.40
CA VAL A 64 1.07 -30.39 6.60
C VAL A 64 2.32 -29.59 6.23
N VAL A 65 3.04 -29.97 5.18
CA VAL A 65 4.21 -29.24 4.70
C VAL A 65 3.82 -27.86 4.17
N ASP A 66 2.77 -27.76 3.37
CA ASP A 66 2.23 -26.49 2.88
C ASP A 66 1.86 -25.56 4.03
N TYR A 67 1.16 -26.08 5.05
CA TYR A 67 0.77 -25.29 6.22
C TYR A 67 1.98 -24.79 7.02
N ILE A 68 2.99 -25.64 7.24
CA ILE A 68 4.22 -25.25 7.95
C ILE A 68 4.96 -24.16 7.18
N ILE A 69 5.10 -24.30 5.87
CA ILE A 69 5.79 -23.33 5.02
C ILE A 69 5.02 -22.01 5.04
N TYR A 70 3.69 -22.04 4.87
CA TYR A 70 2.84 -20.86 4.94
C TYR A 70 3.02 -20.10 6.25
N VAL A 71 2.93 -20.79 7.40
CA VAL A 71 3.08 -20.17 8.73
C VAL A 71 4.51 -19.63 8.93
N SER A 72 5.53 -20.39 8.53
CA SER A 72 6.92 -19.95 8.68
C SER A 72 7.23 -18.72 7.83
N ALA A 73 6.76 -18.67 6.59
CA ALA A 73 6.91 -17.51 5.70
C ALA A 73 6.17 -16.29 6.27
N ALA A 74 4.95 -16.46 6.78
CA ALA A 74 4.20 -15.39 7.42
C ALA A 74 4.93 -14.80 8.64
N VAL A 75 5.50 -15.64 9.51
CA VAL A 75 6.28 -15.20 10.67
C VAL A 75 7.55 -14.46 10.25
N VAL A 76 8.26 -14.96 9.24
CA VAL A 76 9.46 -14.29 8.70
C VAL A 76 9.11 -12.93 8.11
N PHE A 77 8.05 -12.83 7.32
CA PHE A 77 7.61 -11.55 6.74
C PHE A 77 7.16 -10.55 7.79
N ALA A 78 6.38 -10.98 8.80
CA ALA A 78 5.99 -10.12 9.91
C ALA A 78 7.19 -9.65 10.74
N GLY A 79 8.13 -10.55 11.04
CA GLY A 79 9.37 -10.24 11.75
C GLY A 79 10.24 -9.24 10.98
N LEU A 80 10.42 -9.46 9.67
CA LEU A 80 11.16 -8.55 8.81
C LEU A 80 10.46 -7.18 8.70
N ALA A 81 9.14 -7.14 8.55
CA ALA A 81 8.39 -5.87 8.53
C ALA A 81 8.61 -5.07 9.83
N GLY A 82 8.48 -5.74 10.98
CA GLY A 82 8.70 -5.13 12.30
C GLY A 82 10.13 -4.63 12.47
N LEU A 83 11.13 -5.44 12.11
CA LEU A 83 12.54 -5.05 12.15
C LEU A 83 12.83 -3.86 11.23
N PHE A 84 12.30 -3.88 10.01
CA PHE A 84 12.54 -2.82 9.02
C PHE A 84 11.97 -1.48 9.49
N VAL A 85 10.74 -1.47 10.03
CA VAL A 85 10.09 -0.26 10.53
C VAL A 85 10.79 0.26 11.79
N THR A 86 11.14 -0.63 12.73
CA THR A 86 11.77 -0.22 14.01
C THR A 86 13.21 0.25 13.85
N THR A 87 13.98 -0.31 12.91
CA THR A 87 15.40 0.02 12.72
C THR A 87 15.63 1.17 11.74
N LEU A 88 14.87 1.27 10.65
CA LEU A 88 15.16 2.25 9.58
C LEU A 88 14.39 3.56 9.72
N ALA A 89 13.13 3.51 10.17
CA ALA A 89 12.30 4.70 10.30
C ALA A 89 11.16 4.47 11.31
N PRO A 90 11.39 4.70 12.63
CA PRO A 90 10.33 4.55 13.63
C PRO A 90 9.13 5.48 13.36
N TYR A 91 9.36 6.60 12.67
CA TYR A 91 8.29 7.52 12.21
C TYR A 91 7.34 6.91 11.16
N ALA A 92 7.71 5.79 10.53
CA ALA A 92 6.85 5.10 9.58
C ALA A 92 5.81 4.21 10.26
N ALA A 93 5.93 3.96 11.57
CA ALA A 93 5.00 3.14 12.34
C ALA A 93 3.60 3.78 12.40
N GLY A 94 2.57 2.93 12.46
CA GLY A 94 1.16 3.36 12.56
C GLY A 94 0.54 3.82 11.23
N SER A 95 -0.65 4.41 11.32
CA SER A 95 -1.44 4.84 10.15
C SER A 95 -0.82 6.07 9.46
N GLY A 96 -0.52 7.11 10.24
CA GLY A 96 -0.01 8.39 9.75
C GLY A 96 -1.07 9.45 9.48
N ILE A 97 -2.36 9.09 9.52
CA ILE A 97 -3.47 10.05 9.44
C ILE A 97 -3.42 11.10 10.57
N PRO A 98 -3.30 10.75 11.87
CA PRO A 98 -3.35 11.76 12.92
C PRO A 98 -2.19 12.75 12.82
N GLU A 99 -1.01 12.28 12.43
CA GLU A 99 0.17 13.12 12.21
C GLU A 99 -0.02 14.04 11.00
N VAL A 100 -0.53 13.53 9.87
CA VAL A 100 -0.89 14.36 8.71
C VAL A 100 -1.90 15.44 9.09
N LYS A 101 -2.93 15.09 9.89
CA LYS A 101 -3.91 16.03 10.43
C LYS A 101 -3.27 17.12 11.29
N THR A 102 -2.31 16.78 12.15
CA THR A 102 -1.57 17.78 12.93
C THR A 102 -0.75 18.73 12.05
N ILE A 103 -0.19 18.21 10.95
CA ILE A 103 0.62 18.99 10.01
C ILE A 103 -0.25 19.96 9.19
N LEU A 104 -1.44 19.53 8.79
CA LEU A 104 -2.44 20.38 8.13
C LEU A 104 -2.99 21.45 9.09
N SER A 105 -3.21 21.09 10.37
CA SER A 105 -3.62 22.02 11.42
C SER A 105 -2.56 23.10 11.71
N GLY A 106 -1.32 22.82 11.33
CA GLY A 106 -0.25 23.80 11.26
C GLY A 106 0.97 23.53 12.13
N PHE A 107 1.04 22.36 12.76
CA PHE A 107 2.19 21.91 13.52
C PHE A 107 3.20 21.23 12.60
N ILE A 108 4.40 21.78 12.47
CA ILE A 108 5.41 21.25 11.54
C ILE A 108 6.23 20.15 12.23
N ILE A 109 5.97 18.90 11.89
CA ILE A 109 6.80 17.75 12.30
C ILE A 109 7.91 17.55 11.26
N ARG A 110 9.15 17.88 11.63
CA ARG A 110 10.31 17.72 10.73
C ARG A 110 10.64 16.24 10.57
N GLY A 111 10.94 15.83 9.33
CA GLY A 111 11.35 14.45 9.00
C GLY A 111 10.21 13.46 8.77
N TYR A 112 8.96 13.82 9.08
CA TYR A 112 7.81 12.93 8.91
C TYR A 112 7.46 12.66 7.43
N LEU A 113 7.33 13.72 6.62
CA LEU A 113 7.08 13.63 5.17
C LEU A 113 8.36 13.45 4.33
N GLY A 114 9.28 12.61 4.80
CA GLY A 114 10.53 12.32 4.10
C GLY A 114 10.35 11.34 2.92
N ALA A 115 11.26 11.39 1.96
CA ALA A 115 11.32 10.35 0.92
C ALA A 115 11.73 8.98 1.51
N TRP A 116 12.60 9.01 2.53
CA TRP A 116 13.01 7.80 3.25
C TRP A 116 11.86 7.14 4.02
N THR A 117 11.04 7.94 4.72
CA THR A 117 9.86 7.41 5.45
C THR A 117 8.82 6.85 4.49
N LEU A 118 8.64 7.47 3.32
CA LEU A 118 7.79 6.92 2.23
C LEU A 118 8.25 5.52 1.81
N LEU A 119 9.53 5.35 1.50
CA LEU A 119 10.07 4.07 1.03
C LEU A 119 9.92 2.99 2.10
N VAL A 120 10.36 3.27 3.33
CA VAL A 120 10.25 2.31 4.45
C VAL A 120 8.80 1.95 4.75
N LYS A 121 7.88 2.93 4.72
CA LYS A 121 6.45 2.69 4.97
C LYS A 121 5.83 1.82 3.87
N SER A 122 6.13 2.09 2.60
CA SER A 122 5.64 1.27 1.49
C SER A 122 6.13 -0.18 1.57
N LEU A 123 7.42 -0.40 1.82
CA LEU A 123 8.00 -1.74 1.92
C LEU A 123 7.50 -2.50 3.16
N GLY A 124 7.49 -1.86 4.33
CA GLY A 124 7.00 -2.46 5.56
C GLY A 124 5.52 -2.83 5.47
N MET A 125 4.73 -2.03 4.76
CA MET A 125 3.32 -2.32 4.51
C MET A 125 3.13 -3.51 3.57
N VAL A 126 3.90 -3.59 2.48
CA VAL A 126 3.82 -4.74 1.57
C VAL A 126 4.17 -6.04 2.31
N LEU A 127 5.22 -6.02 3.14
CA LEU A 127 5.61 -7.16 3.96
C LEU A 127 4.56 -7.53 5.02
N ALA A 128 3.95 -6.54 5.68
CA ALA A 128 2.96 -6.79 6.71
C ALA A 128 1.64 -7.37 6.15
N VAL A 129 1.17 -6.85 5.02
CA VAL A 129 0.00 -7.40 4.32
C VAL A 129 0.33 -8.77 3.72
N GLY A 130 1.53 -8.93 3.12
CA GLY A 130 2.02 -10.23 2.63
C GLY A 130 2.08 -11.29 3.74
N ALA A 131 2.44 -10.91 4.97
CA ALA A 131 2.40 -11.80 6.14
C ALA A 131 0.97 -12.24 6.54
N GLY A 132 -0.08 -11.65 5.97
CA GLY A 132 -1.47 -11.95 6.31
C GLY A 132 -1.97 -11.26 7.58
N LEU A 133 -1.29 -10.19 8.04
CA LEU A 133 -1.78 -9.39 9.15
C LEU A 133 -3.04 -8.62 8.72
N THR A 134 -4.08 -8.63 9.55
CA THR A 134 -5.31 -7.87 9.33
C THR A 134 -5.10 -6.38 9.59
N LEU A 135 -4.38 -5.72 8.68
CA LEU A 135 -4.05 -4.30 8.73
C LEU A 135 -4.78 -3.56 7.62
N GLY A 136 -5.37 -2.42 7.96
CA GLY A 136 -6.00 -1.55 6.97
C GLY A 136 -4.94 -0.84 6.11
N LYS A 137 -5.01 -1.03 4.79
CA LYS A 137 -4.13 -0.34 3.83
C LYS A 137 -4.46 1.14 3.61
N GLU A 138 -5.66 1.52 4.01
CA GLU A 138 -6.23 2.83 3.73
C GLU A 138 -5.44 3.98 4.36
N GLY A 139 -5.10 3.88 5.65
CA GLY A 139 -4.42 4.96 6.38
C GLY A 139 -3.00 5.26 5.89
N PRO A 140 -2.13 4.25 5.79
CA PRO A 140 -0.79 4.41 5.22
C PRO A 140 -0.78 4.97 3.80
N LEU A 141 -1.79 4.65 2.97
CA LEU A 141 -1.88 5.14 1.59
C LEU A 141 -2.07 6.66 1.52
N VAL A 142 -2.89 7.21 2.42
CA VAL A 142 -3.05 8.67 2.57
C VAL A 142 -1.73 9.34 2.95
N HIS A 143 -0.98 8.74 3.90
CA HIS A 143 0.31 9.28 4.31
C HIS A 143 1.35 9.23 3.16
N VAL A 144 1.41 8.13 2.42
CA VAL A 144 2.29 7.99 1.24
C VAL A 144 1.96 9.05 0.19
N ALA A 145 0.67 9.32 -0.08
CA ALA A 145 0.24 10.38 -0.98
C ALA A 145 0.71 11.77 -0.51
N CYS A 146 0.59 12.08 0.78
CA CYS A 146 1.11 13.32 1.36
C CYS A 146 2.64 13.44 1.23
N CYS A 147 3.38 12.35 1.46
CA CYS A 147 4.83 12.32 1.28
C CYS A 147 5.23 12.59 -0.19
N CYS A 148 4.52 11.99 -1.14
CA CYS A 148 4.68 12.30 -2.57
C CYS A 148 4.42 13.78 -2.84
N GLY A 149 3.30 14.33 -2.34
CA GLY A 149 2.97 15.75 -2.46
C GLY A 149 4.07 16.67 -1.89
N ASN A 150 4.63 16.32 -0.72
CA ASN A 150 5.74 17.06 -0.13
C ASN A 150 7.01 16.99 -0.99
N LEU A 151 7.32 15.83 -1.59
CA LEU A 151 8.45 15.69 -2.51
C LEU A 151 8.25 16.55 -3.76
N PHE A 152 7.03 16.60 -4.32
CA PHE A 152 6.70 17.50 -5.43
C PHE A 152 6.89 18.97 -5.04
N THR A 153 6.50 19.40 -3.84
CA THR A 153 6.75 20.79 -3.41
C THR A 153 8.23 21.13 -3.35
N ARG A 154 9.11 20.17 -3.00
CA ARG A 154 10.57 20.39 -2.95
C ARG A 154 11.18 20.67 -4.32
N LEU A 155 10.60 20.15 -5.40
CA LEU A 155 11.06 20.43 -6.77
C LEU A 155 10.80 21.88 -7.19
N PHE A 156 9.82 22.55 -6.57
CA PHE A 156 9.44 23.92 -6.90
C PHE A 156 9.64 24.86 -5.70
N PRO A 157 10.74 25.64 -5.64
CA PRO A 157 11.05 26.49 -4.49
C PRO A 157 9.97 27.52 -4.16
N LYS A 158 9.17 27.93 -5.15
CA LYS A 158 8.00 28.82 -4.98
C LYS A 158 6.95 28.25 -4.01
N TYR A 159 6.73 26.94 -4.05
CA TYR A 159 5.75 26.26 -3.18
C TYR A 159 6.40 25.76 -1.89
N TYR A 160 7.68 25.37 -1.94
CA TYR A 160 8.42 24.94 -0.76
C TYR A 160 8.64 26.05 0.28
N ASN A 161 8.99 27.26 -0.17
CA ASN A 161 9.31 28.37 0.73
C ASN A 161 8.08 29.02 1.37
N ASN A 162 6.87 28.74 0.87
CA ASN A 162 5.63 29.28 1.40
C ASN A 162 4.82 28.17 2.08
N GLU A 163 4.88 28.13 3.41
CA GLU A 163 4.19 27.12 4.23
C GLU A 163 2.67 27.11 4.00
N ALA A 164 2.04 28.25 3.66
CA ALA A 164 0.62 28.28 3.33
C ALA A 164 0.32 27.53 2.03
N LYS A 165 1.13 27.73 0.99
CA LYS A 165 0.98 27.03 -0.30
C LYS A 165 1.36 25.56 -0.21
N LYS A 166 2.37 25.24 0.59
CA LYS A 166 2.71 23.86 0.90
C LYS A 166 1.55 23.11 1.56
N ARG A 167 0.87 23.72 2.54
CA ARG A 167 -0.32 23.12 3.17
C ARG A 167 -1.50 22.92 2.21
N GLU A 168 -1.71 23.84 1.27
CA GLU A 168 -2.70 23.66 0.19
C GLU A 168 -2.37 22.41 -0.65
N VAL A 169 -1.10 22.23 -1.03
CA VAL A 169 -0.65 21.04 -1.79
C VAL A 169 -0.78 19.76 -0.97
N LEU A 170 -0.43 19.79 0.33
CA LEU A 170 -0.57 18.63 1.21
C LEU A 170 -2.03 18.23 1.43
N SER A 171 -2.93 19.20 1.54
CA SER A 171 -4.37 18.95 1.61
C SER A 171 -4.89 18.30 0.33
N ALA A 172 -4.50 18.80 -0.84
CA ALA A 172 -4.87 18.20 -2.11
C ALA A 172 -4.31 16.77 -2.26
N ALA A 173 -3.07 16.54 -1.79
CA ALA A 173 -2.45 15.22 -1.78
C ALA A 173 -3.16 14.25 -0.82
N ALA A 174 -3.59 14.72 0.36
CA ALA A 174 -4.38 13.93 1.30
C ALA A 174 -5.73 13.53 0.69
N ALA A 175 -6.44 14.48 0.07
CA ALA A 175 -7.70 14.22 -0.64
C ALA A 175 -7.53 13.14 -1.72
N ALA A 176 -6.52 13.30 -2.57
CA ALA A 176 -6.19 12.34 -3.62
C ALA A 176 -5.82 10.96 -3.06
N GLY A 177 -5.07 10.92 -1.96
CA GLY A 177 -4.72 9.69 -1.25
C GLY A 177 -5.96 8.94 -0.77
N VAL A 178 -6.89 9.63 -0.10
CA VAL A 178 -8.16 9.05 0.36
C VAL A 178 -9.01 8.58 -0.82
N SER A 179 -9.09 9.35 -1.90
CA SER A 179 -9.83 8.96 -3.10
C SER A 179 -9.29 7.69 -3.74
N VAL A 180 -7.97 7.51 -3.79
CA VAL A 180 -7.34 6.29 -4.32
C VAL A 180 -7.51 5.12 -3.37
N ALA A 181 -7.42 5.35 -2.06
CA ALA A 181 -7.56 4.32 -1.03
C ALA A 181 -8.95 3.67 -1.10
N PHE A 182 -10.00 4.49 -1.05
CA PHE A 182 -11.39 4.03 -0.98
C PHE A 182 -12.11 3.94 -2.33
N GLY A 183 -11.47 4.35 -3.44
CA GLY A 183 -12.13 4.46 -4.75
C GLY A 183 -13.25 5.50 -4.78
N ALA A 184 -13.28 6.43 -3.82
CA ALA A 184 -14.36 7.40 -3.63
C ALA A 184 -13.84 8.85 -3.76
N PRO A 185 -13.92 9.48 -4.94
CA PRO A 185 -13.40 10.83 -5.16
C PRO A 185 -14.10 11.88 -4.28
N VAL A 186 -15.42 11.79 -4.16
CA VAL A 186 -16.22 12.71 -3.34
C VAL A 186 -15.87 12.57 -1.85
N GLY A 187 -15.64 11.35 -1.37
CA GLY A 187 -15.23 11.09 0.01
C GLY A 187 -13.87 11.72 0.34
N GLY A 188 -12.90 11.64 -0.57
CA GLY A 188 -11.58 12.26 -0.38
C GLY A 188 -11.64 13.79 -0.32
N VAL A 189 -12.46 14.42 -1.15
CA VAL A 189 -12.67 15.88 -1.10
C VAL A 189 -13.36 16.29 0.20
N LEU A 190 -14.41 15.58 0.63
CA LEU A 190 -15.11 15.85 1.88
C LEU A 190 -14.18 15.72 3.09
N PHE A 191 -13.36 14.66 3.12
CA PHE A 191 -12.33 14.47 4.14
C PHE A 191 -11.37 15.66 4.18
N SER A 192 -10.84 16.10 3.03
CA SER A 192 -9.95 17.25 3.00
C SER A 192 -10.64 18.55 3.38
N LEU A 193 -11.94 18.72 3.09
CA LEU A 193 -12.69 19.88 3.54
C LEU A 193 -12.85 19.87 5.06
N GLU A 194 -13.18 18.74 5.68
CA GLU A 194 -13.25 18.60 7.13
C GLU A 194 -11.93 18.98 7.81
N GLU A 195 -10.80 18.53 7.25
CA GLU A 195 -9.46 18.78 7.79
C GLU A 195 -8.98 20.23 7.58
N VAL A 196 -9.33 20.90 6.47
CA VAL A 196 -8.88 22.27 6.15
C VAL A 196 -9.83 23.36 6.67
N CYS A 197 -11.11 23.05 6.88
CA CYS A 197 -12.12 24.03 7.30
C CYS A 197 -11.88 24.59 8.72
N MET A 198 -10.94 24.05 9.49
CA MET A 198 -10.55 24.65 10.77
C MET A 198 -9.85 26.02 10.62
N TYR A 199 -9.38 26.42 9.42
CA TYR A 199 -8.58 27.67 9.30
C TYR A 199 -8.89 28.62 8.12
N ARG A 200 -9.56 28.24 7.03
CA ARG A 200 -9.71 29.18 5.88
C ARG A 200 -11.09 29.17 5.21
N ARG A 201 -11.65 30.37 5.05
CA ARG A 201 -12.92 30.71 4.39
C ARG A 201 -13.01 30.07 2.99
N VAL A 202 -14.10 29.36 2.74
CA VAL A 202 -14.48 28.49 1.59
C VAL A 202 -14.18 29.03 0.16
N HIS A 203 -13.81 30.29 -0.02
CA HIS A 203 -13.73 30.95 -1.33
C HIS A 203 -12.53 30.55 -2.22
N SER A 204 -11.46 29.96 -1.67
CA SER A 204 -10.24 29.67 -2.45
C SER A 204 -10.16 28.25 -3.02
N MET A 205 -10.92 27.28 -2.48
CA MET A 205 -10.82 25.86 -2.90
C MET A 205 -11.92 25.44 -3.88
N THR A 206 -13.02 26.20 -3.97
CA THR A 206 -14.06 25.97 -4.99
C THR A 206 -13.50 26.12 -6.40
N HIS A 207 -12.49 26.97 -6.63
CA HIS A 207 -11.86 27.08 -7.95
C HIS A 207 -10.97 25.90 -8.36
N VAL A 208 -10.54 25.04 -7.43
CA VAL A 208 -9.73 23.84 -7.75
C VAL A 208 -10.62 22.60 -7.89
N VAL A 209 -11.75 22.54 -7.17
CA VAL A 209 -12.70 21.42 -7.23
C VAL A 209 -13.78 21.64 -8.31
N ALA A 210 -14.02 22.88 -8.75
CA ALA A 210 -15.03 23.19 -9.78
C ALA A 210 -14.55 23.08 -11.24
N TRP A 211 -13.41 22.45 -11.52
CA TRP A 211 -13.06 22.12 -12.91
C TRP A 211 -13.75 20.84 -13.37
N ARG A 212 -14.99 21.04 -13.86
CA ARG A 212 -15.76 20.25 -14.84
C ARG A 212 -16.19 18.82 -14.45
N PHE A 213 -17.43 18.72 -13.96
CA PHE A 213 -18.44 17.92 -14.67
C PHE A 213 -19.08 18.81 -15.76
#